data_AF-H0BY42-F1
#
_entry.id   AF-H0BY42-F1
#
_cell.length_a   1.000
_cell.length_b   1.000
_cell.length_c   1.000
_cell.angle_alpha   90.00
_cell.angle_beta   90.00
_cell.angle_gamma   90.00
#
_symmetry.space_group_name_H-M   'P 1'
#
loop_
_entity.id
_entity.type
_entity.pdbx_description
1 polymer ?
#
loop_
_entity_poly.entity_id
_entity_poly.type
_entity_poly.pdbx_seq_one_letter_code
_entity_poly.pdbx_strand_id
1 'polypeptide(L)'
;MHPKVLLDACAELIRLTLTFEHPADAVVSRFFRDNRGLGPRERATLAETVYTVLRKKLLFDHMAPSGSGPKERRLAILGFHGPRDFLKSALTDQEKNWLDQCDAVTVDDLMERHRHNLPEWLVKPLKDQLGDGFWPLVESLAQSAPLDLRVNALKDKRADVQKELAKSGIKAQPTPYSPWGLRIDDKPALTKLDAFTRGAIEVQDEGSQLLALLLDAKRGEMVVDFCAGAGGKTLAIGAGMRSTGRLYAFDVSAHRLDALKPRLARSGLSNVHPAAIAHERDDRVKRLAGKIDRVLVDAPCSGLGTLRRNPDLKWRQSPKSIEELVAKQTAILDSAARLLKPGGRLVYATCSILPQENEAIAEAFSASHPDFELLDAGGLLEQLKVEGAKGLCSGGESGTVYLRLWPHVHQTDGFFAAIWCKKS
;
A
#
# COMPACT_ATOMS: atom_id res chain seq x y z
N MET A 1 10.74 4.47 30.21
CA MET A 1 10.03 3.35 30.89
C MET A 1 11.03 2.25 31.30
N HIS A 2 10.76 1.54 32.39
CA HIS A 2 11.59 0.39 32.82
C HIS A 2 11.55 -0.73 31.75
N PRO A 3 12.68 -1.37 31.41
CA PRO A 3 12.79 -2.39 30.36
C PRO A 3 11.71 -3.49 30.44
N LYS A 4 11.48 -4.03 31.65
CA LYS A 4 10.46 -5.05 31.90
C LYS A 4 9.04 -4.61 31.53
N VAL A 5 8.64 -3.39 31.92
CA VAL A 5 7.30 -2.85 31.63
C VAL A 5 7.12 -2.66 30.12
N LEU A 6 8.17 -2.22 29.42
CA LEU A 6 8.12 -2.05 27.97
C LEU A 6 7.97 -3.39 27.25
N LEU A 7 8.71 -4.42 27.68
CA LEU A 7 8.61 -5.77 27.13
C LEU A 7 7.22 -6.39 27.37
N ASP A 8 6.65 -6.23 28.56
CA ASP A 8 5.32 -6.72 28.88
C ASP A 8 4.24 -6.01 28.05
N ALA A 9 4.39 -4.70 27.80
CA ALA A 9 3.52 -3.95 26.89
C ALA A 9 3.64 -4.42 25.44
N CYS A 10 4.85 -4.78 24.97
CA CYS A 10 5.03 -5.41 23.65
C CYS A 10 4.29 -6.75 23.58
N ALA A 11 4.42 -7.61 24.60
CA ALA A 11 3.76 -8.91 24.65
C ALA A 11 2.22 -8.77 24.58
N GLU A 12 1.66 -7.82 25.32
CA GLU A 12 0.22 -7.53 25.28
C GLU A 12 -0.24 -7.04 23.91
N LEU A 13 0.50 -6.12 23.30
CA LEU A 13 0.16 -5.63 21.96
C LEU A 13 0.28 -6.73 20.89
N ILE A 14 1.27 -7.63 21.00
CA ILE A 14 1.39 -8.82 20.15
C ILE A 14 0.17 -9.72 20.32
N ARG A 15 -0.26 -9.99 21.57
CA ARG A 15 -1.45 -10.80 21.87
C ARG A 15 -2.68 -10.28 21.13
N LEU A 16 -2.91 -8.97 21.19
CA LEU A 16 -4.04 -8.33 20.52
C LEU A 16 -3.92 -8.39 18.99
N THR A 17 -2.71 -8.20 18.46
CA THR A 17 -2.48 -8.11 17.01
C THR A 17 -2.56 -9.48 16.32
N LEU A 18 -2.14 -10.56 16.99
CA LEU A 18 -2.15 -11.92 16.44
C LEU A 18 -3.56 -12.57 16.38
N THR A 19 -4.59 -11.88 16.85
CA THR A 19 -6.00 -12.29 16.64
C THR A 19 -6.43 -12.15 15.19
N PHE A 20 -5.80 -11.23 14.44
CA PHE A 20 -6.11 -10.92 13.04
C PHE A 20 -7.55 -10.45 12.74
N GLU A 21 -8.35 -10.16 13.78
CA GLU A 21 -9.72 -9.64 13.67
C GLU A 21 -9.76 -8.24 13.05
N HIS A 22 -8.72 -7.45 13.27
CA HIS A 22 -8.58 -6.08 12.79
C HIS A 22 -7.21 -5.85 12.16
N PRO A 23 -7.09 -4.86 11.24
CA PRO A 23 -5.79 -4.41 10.74
C PRO A 23 -4.81 -4.06 11.87
N ALA A 24 -3.54 -4.45 11.72
CA ALA A 24 -2.54 -4.24 12.76
C ALA A 24 -2.35 -2.75 13.12
N ASP A 25 -2.37 -1.86 12.13
CA ASP A 25 -2.28 -0.42 12.34
C ASP A 25 -3.43 0.15 13.20
N ALA A 26 -4.65 -0.39 13.02
CA ALA A 26 -5.81 -0.03 13.81
C ALA A 26 -5.69 -0.51 15.27
N VAL A 27 -5.20 -1.74 15.47
CA VAL A 27 -4.94 -2.31 16.82
C VAL A 27 -3.87 -1.50 17.54
N VAL A 28 -2.72 -1.24 16.89
CA VAL A 28 -1.62 -0.41 17.42
C VAL A 28 -2.12 0.99 17.76
N SER A 29 -2.87 1.63 16.86
CA SER A 29 -3.42 2.96 17.08
C SER A 29 -4.37 3.01 18.27
N ARG A 30 -5.24 2.00 18.42
CA ARG A 30 -6.14 1.88 19.56
C ARG A 30 -5.35 1.70 20.86
N PHE A 31 -4.38 0.79 20.87
CA PHE A 31 -3.53 0.54 22.02
C PHE A 31 -2.83 1.81 22.51
N PHE A 32 -2.30 2.65 21.60
CA PHE A 32 -1.68 3.93 21.99
C PHE A 32 -2.67 4.99 22.48
N ARG A 33 -3.94 4.95 22.04
CA ARG A 33 -4.99 5.83 22.59
C ARG A 33 -5.36 5.45 24.02
N ASP A 34 -5.37 4.15 24.29
CA ASP A 34 -5.69 3.59 25.60
C ASP A 34 -4.50 3.74 26.58
N ASN A 35 -3.27 3.78 26.05
CA ASN A 35 -2.02 3.92 26.81
C ASN A 35 -1.35 5.28 26.58
N ARG A 36 -2.02 6.38 26.97
CA ARG A 36 -1.56 7.76 26.71
C ARG A 36 -0.21 8.11 27.35
N GLY A 37 0.19 7.41 28.42
CA GLY A 37 1.46 7.60 29.11
C GLY A 37 2.70 7.19 28.31
N LEU A 38 2.53 6.45 27.20
CA LEU A 38 3.64 6.05 26.33
C LEU A 38 4.19 7.24 25.54
N GLY A 39 5.48 7.52 25.72
CA GLY A 39 6.23 8.51 24.96
C GLY A 39 6.56 8.06 23.53
N PRO A 40 7.07 8.96 22.67
CA PRO A 40 7.33 8.66 21.25
C PRO A 40 8.28 7.48 21.02
N ARG A 41 9.35 7.37 21.82
CA ARG A 41 10.33 6.27 21.71
C ARG A 41 9.71 4.91 22.06
N GLU A 42 8.89 4.88 23.11
CA GLU A 42 8.22 3.66 23.57
C GLU A 42 7.20 3.18 22.55
N ARG A 43 6.41 4.11 21.98
CA ARG A 43 5.49 3.80 20.88
C ARG A 43 6.21 3.25 19.65
N ALA A 44 7.37 3.84 19.29
CA ALA A 44 8.18 3.35 18.18
C ALA A 44 8.67 1.91 18.44
N THR A 45 9.23 1.63 19.62
CA THR A 45 9.64 0.27 20.01
C THR A 45 8.48 -0.72 19.98
N LEU A 46 7.31 -0.38 20.53
CA LEU A 46 6.14 -1.25 20.54
C LEU A 46 5.66 -1.58 19.14
N ALA A 47 5.49 -0.56 18.30
CA ALA A 47 5.06 -0.73 16.93
C ALA A 47 6.08 -1.61 16.17
N GLU A 48 7.34 -1.21 16.09
CA GLU A 48 8.34 -1.94 15.31
C GLU A 48 8.57 -3.38 15.83
N THR A 49 8.42 -3.63 17.13
CA THR A 49 8.44 -4.99 17.70
C THR A 49 7.30 -5.84 17.11
N VAL A 50 6.06 -5.33 17.14
CA VAL A 50 4.88 -6.04 16.61
C VAL A 50 5.00 -6.28 15.11
N TYR A 51 5.39 -5.26 14.35
CA TYR A 51 5.60 -5.38 12.90
C TYR A 51 6.72 -6.38 12.58
N THR A 52 7.78 -6.46 13.39
CA THR A 52 8.84 -7.48 13.26
C THR A 52 8.30 -8.88 13.50
N VAL A 53 7.49 -9.08 14.54
CA VAL A 53 6.83 -10.38 14.82
C VAL A 53 5.92 -10.79 13.67
N LEU A 54 5.13 -9.87 13.11
CA LEU A 54 4.27 -10.15 11.96
C LEU A 54 5.06 -10.53 10.71
N ARG A 55 6.19 -9.86 10.46
CA ARG A 55 7.06 -10.16 9.31
C ARG A 55 7.72 -11.52 9.45
N LYS A 56 8.24 -11.86 10.63
CA LYS A 56 9.00 -13.08 10.95
C LYS A 56 8.17 -14.15 11.68
N LYS A 57 6.85 -14.16 11.47
CA LYS A 57 5.92 -14.96 12.27
C LYS A 57 6.25 -16.46 12.26
N LEU A 58 6.53 -17.06 11.10
CA LEU A 58 6.80 -18.50 11.02
C LEU A 58 8.13 -18.87 11.65
N LEU A 59 9.16 -18.03 11.48
CA LEU A 59 10.44 -18.19 12.15
C LEU A 59 10.26 -18.16 13.67
N PHE A 60 9.57 -17.14 14.18
CA PHE A 60 9.38 -16.99 15.62
C PHE A 60 8.42 -18.04 16.20
N ASP A 61 7.40 -18.48 15.47
CA ASP A 61 6.56 -19.61 15.86
C ASP A 61 7.35 -20.93 15.91
N HIS A 62 8.39 -21.09 15.09
CA HIS A 62 9.29 -22.24 15.12
C HIS A 62 10.26 -22.18 16.31
N MET A 63 10.79 -21.00 16.63
CA MET A 63 11.80 -20.83 17.70
C MET A 63 11.18 -20.69 19.10
N ALA A 64 10.00 -20.06 19.22
CA ALA A 64 9.37 -19.80 20.52
C ALA A 64 9.17 -21.05 21.39
N PRO A 65 8.76 -22.22 20.86
CA PRO A 65 8.50 -23.42 21.67
C PRO A 65 9.69 -23.92 22.51
N SER A 66 10.94 -23.64 22.13
CA SER A 66 12.12 -24.05 22.90
C SER A 66 12.37 -23.22 24.18
N GLY A 67 11.72 -22.06 24.30
CA GLY A 67 11.78 -21.22 25.49
C GLY A 67 10.67 -21.52 26.52
N SER A 68 10.74 -20.90 27.70
CA SER A 68 9.71 -21.01 28.75
C SER A 68 8.78 -19.79 28.79
N GLY A 69 7.60 -19.94 29.42
CA GLY A 69 6.64 -18.86 29.64
C GLY A 69 5.62 -18.62 28.50
N PRO A 70 4.80 -17.57 28.61
CA PRO A 70 3.76 -17.25 27.63
C PRO A 70 4.33 -17.09 26.21
N LYS A 71 3.55 -17.51 25.20
CA LYS A 71 3.97 -17.43 23.79
C LYS A 71 4.27 -15.98 23.39
N GLU A 72 3.41 -15.06 23.75
CA GLU A 72 3.46 -13.65 23.35
C GLU A 72 4.68 -12.94 23.94
N ARG A 73 5.08 -13.31 25.16
CA ARG A 73 6.32 -12.82 25.78
C ARG A 73 7.55 -13.31 25.01
N ARG A 74 7.59 -14.59 24.65
CA ARG A 74 8.68 -15.16 23.82
C ARG A 74 8.75 -14.47 22.45
N LEU A 75 7.62 -14.24 21.80
CA LEU A 75 7.56 -13.48 20.55
C LEU A 75 8.02 -12.02 20.72
N ALA A 76 7.65 -11.37 21.84
CA ALA A 76 8.09 -10.02 22.16
C ALA A 76 9.62 -9.96 22.35
N ILE A 77 10.21 -10.97 22.99
CA ILE A 77 11.66 -11.09 23.18
C ILE A 77 12.37 -11.26 21.83
N LEU A 78 11.89 -12.19 20.98
CA LEU A 78 12.49 -12.46 19.66
C LEU A 78 12.38 -11.26 18.72
N GLY A 79 11.25 -10.55 18.75
CA GLY A 79 10.98 -9.42 17.86
C GLY A 79 11.37 -8.04 18.41
N PHE A 80 11.93 -7.95 19.61
CA PHE A 80 12.09 -6.67 20.31
C PHE A 80 12.90 -5.65 19.51
N HIS A 81 12.32 -4.48 19.27
CA HIS A 81 12.98 -3.38 18.57
C HIS A 81 13.66 -2.41 19.55
N GLY A 82 14.93 -2.67 19.85
CA GLY A 82 15.77 -1.81 20.68
C GLY A 82 17.15 -2.42 20.97
N PRO A 83 18.00 -1.72 21.74
CA PRO A 83 19.32 -2.22 22.10
C PRO A 83 19.25 -3.56 22.82
N ARG A 84 20.16 -4.49 22.48
CA ARG A 84 20.16 -5.85 23.05
C ARG A 84 20.37 -5.84 24.56
N ASP A 85 21.26 -4.99 25.06
CA ASP A 85 21.54 -4.86 26.49
C ASP A 85 20.33 -4.33 27.27
N PHE A 86 19.59 -3.39 26.66
CA PHE A 86 18.34 -2.90 27.24
C PHE A 86 17.31 -4.02 27.38
N LEU A 87 17.13 -4.85 26.34
CA LEU A 87 16.27 -6.03 26.42
C LEU A 87 16.77 -7.00 27.48
N LYS A 88 18.05 -7.40 27.47
CA LYS A 88 18.62 -8.39 28.41
C LYS A 88 18.46 -7.97 29.87
N SER A 89 18.43 -6.67 30.18
CA SER A 89 18.14 -6.17 31.53
C SER A 89 16.70 -6.45 32.01
N ALA A 90 15.77 -6.76 31.10
CA ALA A 90 14.39 -7.16 31.38
C ALA A 90 14.19 -8.69 31.52
N LEU A 91 15.22 -9.49 31.23
CA LEU A 91 15.14 -10.93 31.08
C LEU A 91 15.70 -11.67 32.30
N THR A 92 15.12 -12.83 32.59
CA THR A 92 15.71 -13.85 33.46
C THR A 92 16.92 -14.50 32.80
N ASP A 93 17.79 -15.16 33.56
CA ASP A 93 18.96 -15.84 32.99
C ASP A 93 18.55 -17.00 32.06
N GLN A 94 17.43 -17.66 32.34
CA GLN A 94 16.85 -18.65 31.44
C GLN A 94 16.47 -18.02 30.09
N GLU A 95 15.78 -16.88 30.10
CA GLU A 95 15.40 -16.16 28.88
C GLU A 95 16.62 -15.64 28.12
N LYS A 96 17.67 -15.15 28.81
CA LYS A 96 18.92 -14.71 28.17
C LYS A 96 19.60 -15.88 27.44
N ASN A 97 19.76 -17.01 28.12
CA ASN A 97 20.39 -18.20 27.52
C ASN A 97 19.59 -18.72 26.33
N TRP A 98 18.27 -18.80 26.45
CA TRP A 98 17.38 -19.20 25.35
C TRP A 98 17.48 -18.24 24.16
N LEU A 99 17.53 -16.95 24.44
CA LEU A 99 17.63 -15.91 23.41
C LEU A 99 19.00 -15.95 22.70
N ASP A 100 20.08 -16.21 23.42
CA ASP A 100 21.42 -16.39 22.84
C ASP A 100 21.49 -17.67 21.98
N GLN A 101 20.80 -18.75 22.36
CA GLN A 101 20.63 -19.94 21.52
C GLN A 101 19.84 -19.63 20.25
N CYS A 102 18.79 -18.81 20.36
CA CYS A 102 18.00 -18.36 19.22
C CYS A 102 18.85 -17.54 18.23
N ASP A 103 19.71 -16.65 18.72
CA ASP A 103 20.60 -15.84 17.88
C ASP A 103 21.67 -16.68 17.15
N ALA A 104 22.02 -17.84 17.71
CA ALA A 104 22.99 -18.76 17.12
C ALA A 104 22.43 -19.59 15.95
N VAL A 105 21.11 -19.59 15.73
CA VAL A 105 20.46 -20.30 14.62
C VAL A 105 20.87 -19.66 13.28
N THR A 106 21.38 -20.49 12.38
CA THR A 106 21.82 -20.08 11.04
C THR A 106 20.76 -20.37 9.98
N VAL A 107 20.96 -19.87 8.76
CA VAL A 107 20.05 -20.14 7.63
C VAL A 107 20.00 -21.63 7.27
N ASP A 108 21.08 -22.37 7.50
CA ASP A 108 21.18 -23.81 7.20
C ASP A 108 20.36 -24.67 8.17
N ASP A 109 20.09 -24.15 9.37
CA ASP A 109 19.22 -24.78 10.37
C ASP A 109 17.72 -24.61 10.03
N LEU A 110 17.39 -23.76 9.05
CA LEU A 110 16.02 -23.33 8.77
C LEU A 110 15.47 -23.92 7.47
N MET A 111 14.29 -24.53 7.58
CA MET A 111 13.46 -24.82 6.41
C MET A 111 13.08 -23.53 5.66
N GLU A 112 12.84 -23.63 4.35
CA GLU A 112 12.44 -22.49 3.51
C GLU A 112 11.28 -21.68 4.11
N ARG A 113 10.27 -22.36 4.67
CA ARG A 113 9.11 -21.72 5.30
C ARG A 113 9.45 -20.76 6.44
N HIS A 114 10.49 -21.06 7.20
CA HIS A 114 10.97 -20.19 8.28
C HIS A 114 11.81 -19.03 7.74
N ARG A 115 12.39 -19.18 6.55
CA ARG A 115 13.16 -18.12 5.88
C ARG A 115 12.20 -17.12 5.23
N HIS A 116 11.24 -17.57 4.42
CA HIS A 116 10.37 -16.65 3.69
C HIS A 116 9.23 -16.05 4.50
N ASN A 117 8.80 -16.71 5.59
CA ASN A 117 7.72 -16.20 6.46
C ASN A 117 6.44 -15.81 5.70
N LEU A 118 6.04 -16.62 4.73
CA LEU A 118 4.81 -16.45 3.95
C LEU A 118 3.90 -17.65 4.20
N PRO A 119 2.57 -17.49 4.15
CA PRO A 119 1.65 -18.63 4.15
C PRO A 119 1.91 -19.55 2.94
N GLU A 120 1.80 -20.86 3.12
CA GLU A 120 2.09 -21.85 2.07
C GLU A 120 1.27 -21.63 0.80
N TRP A 121 -0.01 -21.22 0.94
CA TRP A 121 -0.89 -20.96 -0.20
C TRP A 121 -0.39 -19.81 -1.10
N LEU A 122 0.43 -18.90 -0.57
CA LEU A 122 0.99 -17.76 -1.29
C LEU A 122 2.34 -18.09 -1.95
N VAL A 123 3.08 -19.07 -1.41
CA VAL A 123 4.44 -19.40 -1.86
C VAL A 123 4.45 -19.92 -3.29
N LYS A 124 3.63 -20.94 -3.58
CA LYS A 124 3.62 -21.58 -4.89
C LYS A 124 3.27 -20.59 -6.02
N PRO A 125 2.17 -19.80 -5.94
CA PRO A 125 1.86 -18.81 -6.97
C PRO A 125 3.00 -17.80 -7.20
N LEU A 126 3.68 -17.34 -6.15
CA LEU A 126 4.79 -16.40 -6.29
C LEU A 126 6.04 -17.05 -6.90
N LYS A 127 6.37 -18.29 -6.53
CA LYS A 127 7.49 -19.02 -7.16
C LYS A 127 7.21 -19.29 -8.63
N ASP A 128 6.00 -19.76 -8.95
CA ASP A 128 5.60 -20.03 -10.34
C ASP A 128 5.65 -18.75 -11.19
N GLN A 129 5.29 -17.61 -10.61
CA GLN A 129 5.30 -16.32 -11.30
C GLN A 129 6.71 -15.70 -11.43
N LEU A 130 7.54 -15.78 -10.39
CA LEU A 130 8.79 -15.00 -10.31
C LEU A 130 10.05 -15.80 -10.60
N GLY A 131 10.01 -17.14 -10.49
CA GLY A 131 11.20 -17.98 -10.55
C GLY A 131 12.28 -17.47 -9.59
N ASP A 132 13.44 -17.11 -10.14
CA ASP A 132 14.59 -16.58 -9.40
C ASP A 132 14.30 -15.26 -8.67
N GLY A 133 13.27 -14.50 -9.08
CA GLY A 133 12.82 -13.27 -8.41
C GLY A 133 12.09 -13.49 -7.07
N PHE A 134 11.74 -14.74 -6.72
CA PHE A 134 11.01 -15.05 -5.48
C PHE A 134 11.80 -14.66 -4.21
N TRP A 135 13.06 -15.06 -4.10
CA TRP A 135 13.87 -14.77 -2.91
C TRP A 135 14.20 -13.27 -2.76
N PRO A 136 14.59 -12.53 -3.81
CA PRO A 136 14.70 -11.08 -3.76
C PRO A 136 13.40 -10.39 -3.31
N LEU A 137 12.23 -10.86 -3.77
CA LEU A 137 10.95 -10.35 -3.28
C LEU A 137 10.80 -10.59 -1.77
N VAL A 138 11.01 -11.84 -1.32
CA VAL A 138 10.89 -12.23 0.09
C VAL A 138 11.78 -11.36 0.98
N GLU A 139 13.02 -11.13 0.59
CA GLU A 139 13.96 -10.29 1.33
C GLU A 139 13.47 -8.85 1.42
N SER A 140 12.96 -8.28 0.31
CA SER A 140 12.37 -6.95 0.29
C SER A 140 11.12 -6.86 1.19
N LEU A 141 10.25 -7.87 1.17
CA LEU A 141 9.05 -7.93 2.00
C LEU A 141 9.34 -8.07 3.50
N ALA A 142 10.53 -8.58 3.87
CA ALA A 142 10.98 -8.68 5.25
C ALA A 142 11.44 -7.35 5.84
N GLN A 143 11.61 -6.31 5.01
CA GLN A 143 12.05 -4.97 5.41
C GLN A 143 10.87 -3.99 5.55
N SER A 144 11.11 -2.87 6.25
CA SER A 144 10.16 -1.75 6.27
C SER A 144 10.29 -0.95 4.98
N ALA A 145 9.16 -0.53 4.39
CA ALA A 145 9.19 0.39 3.25
C ALA A 145 9.64 1.80 3.69
N PRO A 146 10.30 2.56 2.79
CA PRO A 146 10.59 3.97 2.99
C PRO A 146 9.31 4.81 2.98
N LEU A 147 9.43 6.08 3.39
CA LEU A 147 8.31 7.02 3.41
C LEU A 147 8.30 7.85 2.13
N ASP A 148 7.28 7.64 1.30
CA ASP A 148 7.06 8.43 0.10
C ASP A 148 5.99 9.49 0.33
N LEU A 149 6.30 10.69 -0.12
CA LEU A 149 5.43 11.85 -0.17
C LEU A 149 5.08 12.15 -1.62
N ARG A 150 3.85 12.56 -1.86
CA ARG A 150 3.42 13.19 -3.11
C ARG A 150 3.32 14.70 -2.91
N VAL A 151 4.05 15.46 -3.70
CA VAL A 151 3.90 16.92 -3.76
C VAL A 151 2.60 17.28 -4.49
N ASN A 152 1.82 18.18 -3.89
CA ASN A 152 0.63 18.73 -4.50
C ASN A 152 1.01 19.72 -5.60
N ALA A 153 1.04 19.23 -6.84
CA ALA A 153 1.43 19.99 -8.02
C ALA A 153 0.49 21.17 -8.36
N LEU A 154 -0.64 21.33 -7.67
CA LEU A 154 -1.49 22.53 -7.75
C LEU A 154 -0.92 23.70 -6.94
N LYS A 155 -0.25 23.40 -5.82
CA LYS A 155 0.20 24.40 -4.84
C LYS A 155 1.68 24.72 -4.95
N ASP A 156 2.52 23.70 -5.16
CA ASP A 156 3.96 23.85 -5.09
C ASP A 156 4.69 23.05 -6.17
N LYS A 157 5.97 23.37 -6.36
CA LYS A 157 6.90 22.60 -7.17
C LYS A 157 7.67 21.62 -6.28
N ARG A 158 7.93 20.43 -6.82
CA ARG A 158 8.66 19.36 -6.13
C ARG A 158 10.00 19.80 -5.53
N ALA A 159 10.79 20.55 -6.30
CA ALA A 159 12.09 21.05 -5.86
C ALA A 159 12.00 22.07 -4.71
N ASP A 160 10.93 22.87 -4.66
CA ASP A 160 10.74 23.88 -3.61
C ASP A 160 10.35 23.21 -2.29
N VAL A 161 9.44 22.23 -2.34
CA VAL A 161 9.09 21.40 -1.18
C VAL A 161 10.29 20.62 -0.66
N GLN A 162 11.13 20.07 -1.54
CA GLN A 162 12.36 19.38 -1.12
C GLN A 162 13.28 20.30 -0.31
N LYS A 163 13.47 21.56 -0.76
CA LYS A 163 14.26 22.56 -0.04
C LYS A 163 13.61 22.94 1.30
N GLU A 164 12.28 23.04 1.36
CA GLU A 164 11.54 23.31 2.59
C GLU A 164 11.72 22.19 3.63
N LEU A 165 11.62 20.93 3.20
CA LEU A 165 11.88 19.77 4.07
C LEU A 165 13.32 19.76 4.59
N ALA A 166 14.30 20.08 3.74
CA ALA A 166 15.70 20.16 4.13
C ALA A 166 15.94 21.23 5.22
N LYS A 167 15.28 22.39 5.13
CA LYS A 167 15.33 23.43 6.20
C LYS A 167 14.74 22.95 7.52
N SER A 168 13.84 21.98 7.48
CA SER A 168 13.26 21.34 8.66
C SER A 168 14.08 20.13 9.16
N GLY A 169 15.29 19.92 8.62
CA GLY A 169 16.16 18.80 8.97
C GLY A 169 15.75 17.47 8.35
N ILE A 170 14.81 17.47 7.40
CA ILE A 170 14.33 16.25 6.75
C ILE A 170 15.00 16.12 5.38
N LYS A 171 15.90 15.13 5.26
CA LYS A 171 16.54 14.80 3.99
C LYS A 171 15.56 14.01 3.12
N ALA A 172 15.08 14.63 2.06
CA ALA A 172 14.23 14.00 1.05
C ALA A 172 14.93 13.95 -0.30
N GLN A 173 14.73 12.86 -1.04
CA GLN A 173 15.22 12.69 -2.41
C GLN A 173 14.06 12.59 -3.40
N PRO A 174 14.22 13.05 -4.64
CA PRO A 174 13.29 12.75 -5.71
C PRO A 174 13.13 11.23 -5.85
N THR A 175 11.90 10.72 -5.79
CA THR A 175 11.61 9.36 -6.26
C THR A 175 11.92 9.21 -7.77
N PRO A 176 12.36 8.04 -8.25
CA PRO A 176 12.86 7.86 -9.62
C PRO A 176 11.80 7.93 -10.73
N TYR A 177 10.54 7.59 -10.46
CA TYR A 177 9.53 7.40 -11.50
C TYR A 177 8.43 8.45 -11.46
N SER A 178 7.87 8.72 -10.28
CA SER A 178 6.81 9.71 -10.14
C SER A 178 7.36 11.13 -10.31
N PRO A 179 6.73 11.98 -11.15
CA PRO A 179 7.11 13.38 -11.28
C PRO A 179 6.82 14.21 -10.03
N TRP A 180 6.05 13.67 -9.08
CA TRP A 180 5.61 14.37 -7.87
C TRP A 180 6.29 13.88 -6.58
N GLY A 181 6.97 12.74 -6.63
CA GLY A 181 7.34 11.99 -5.44
C GLY A 181 8.58 12.51 -4.72
N LEU A 182 8.58 12.50 -3.39
CA LEU A 182 9.78 12.67 -2.57
C LEU A 182 9.88 11.48 -1.61
N ARG A 183 11.04 10.83 -1.55
CA ARG A 183 11.35 9.72 -0.66
C ARG A 183 12.15 10.21 0.53
N ILE A 184 11.77 9.73 1.71
CA ILE A 184 12.47 9.94 2.98
C ILE A 184 12.78 8.54 3.53
N ASP A 185 14.04 8.28 3.83
CA ASP A 185 14.48 6.99 4.40
C ASP A 185 14.02 6.85 5.86
N ASP A 186 14.02 7.97 6.59
CA ASP A 186 13.49 8.07 7.94
C ASP A 186 11.96 8.20 7.99
N LYS A 187 11.39 8.05 9.20
CA LYS A 187 9.94 8.22 9.46
C LYS A 187 9.67 9.44 10.37
N PRO A 188 9.92 10.69 9.91
CA PRO A 188 9.69 11.88 10.72
C PRO A 188 8.20 12.13 10.99
N ALA A 189 7.91 12.87 12.05
CA ALA A 189 6.54 13.33 12.33
C ALA A 189 6.12 14.44 11.35
N LEU A 190 5.30 14.08 10.36
CA LEU A 190 4.92 15.01 9.29
C LEU A 190 3.77 15.96 9.67
N THR A 191 2.89 15.55 10.58
CA THR A 191 1.59 16.21 10.80
C THR A 191 1.68 17.64 11.31
N LYS A 192 2.85 18.06 11.81
CA LYS A 192 3.13 19.41 12.31
C LYS A 192 3.94 20.27 11.34
N LEU A 193 4.38 19.72 10.21
CA LEU A 193 5.15 20.46 9.21
C LEU A 193 4.23 21.40 8.44
N ASP A 194 4.70 22.61 8.14
CA ASP A 194 3.96 23.61 7.36
C ASP A 194 3.52 23.03 6.00
N ALA A 195 4.46 22.43 5.24
CA ALA A 195 4.16 21.69 4.02
C ALA A 195 2.97 20.71 4.14
N PHE A 196 2.84 20.01 5.26
CA PHE A 196 1.73 19.09 5.48
C PHE A 196 0.43 19.83 5.81
N THR A 197 0.47 20.77 6.76
CA THR A 197 -0.72 21.50 7.24
C THR A 197 -1.35 22.35 6.16
N ARG A 198 -0.53 22.97 5.28
CA ARG A 198 -1.01 23.75 4.14
C ARG A 198 -1.36 22.90 2.90
N GLY A 199 -1.21 21.57 2.99
CA GLY A 199 -1.55 20.61 1.94
C GLY A 199 -0.63 20.64 0.71
N ALA A 200 0.64 21.00 0.88
CA ALA A 200 1.67 20.92 -0.14
C ALA A 200 2.17 19.48 -0.36
N ILE A 201 2.00 18.60 0.64
CA ILE A 201 2.37 17.18 0.57
C ILE A 201 1.26 16.26 1.08
N GLU A 202 1.23 15.04 0.54
CA GLU A 202 0.43 13.93 1.04
C GLU A 202 1.33 12.69 1.18
N VAL A 203 1.09 11.84 2.18
CA VAL A 203 1.78 10.53 2.27
C VAL A 203 1.18 9.60 1.23
N GLN A 204 1.99 9.11 0.30
CA GLN A 204 1.56 8.19 -0.74
C GLN A 204 2.76 7.51 -1.40
N ASP A 205 2.73 6.18 -1.46
CA ASP A 205 3.71 5.38 -2.20
C ASP A 205 3.83 5.82 -3.66
N GLU A 206 5.06 5.86 -4.18
CA GLU A 206 5.33 6.24 -5.57
C GLU A 206 4.54 5.41 -6.59
N GLY A 207 4.38 4.10 -6.39
CA GLY A 207 3.59 3.26 -7.28
C GLY A 207 2.13 3.71 -7.34
N SER A 208 1.54 4.07 -6.20
CA SER A 208 0.19 4.64 -6.16
C SER A 208 0.09 6.02 -6.82
N GLN A 209 1.19 6.78 -6.93
CA GLN A 209 1.23 8.04 -7.66
C GLN A 209 1.19 7.79 -9.17
N LEU A 210 1.93 6.78 -9.66
CA LEU A 210 1.91 6.36 -11.08
C LEU A 210 0.53 5.90 -11.54
N LEU A 211 -0.23 5.22 -10.68
CA LEU A 211 -1.62 4.84 -10.98
C LEU A 211 -2.53 6.05 -11.28
N ALA A 212 -2.39 7.12 -10.51
CA ALA A 212 -3.12 8.37 -10.77
C ALA A 212 -2.61 9.08 -12.04
N LEU A 213 -1.31 8.96 -12.33
CA LEU A 213 -0.69 9.53 -13.53
C LEU A 213 -1.17 8.86 -14.82
N LEU A 214 -1.29 7.52 -14.83
CA LEU A 214 -1.76 6.71 -15.97
C LEU A 214 -3.19 7.08 -16.43
N LEU A 215 -4.02 7.57 -15.51
CA LEU A 215 -5.36 8.06 -15.85
C LEU A 215 -5.30 9.25 -16.82
N ASP A 216 -4.23 10.06 -16.74
CA ASP A 216 -3.97 11.21 -17.59
C ASP A 216 -5.18 12.15 -17.75
N ALA A 217 -5.84 12.42 -16.61
CA ALA A 217 -7.00 13.28 -16.54
C ALA A 217 -6.64 14.73 -16.93
N LYS A 218 -7.37 15.29 -17.88
CA LYS A 218 -7.15 16.63 -18.43
C LYS A 218 -8.06 17.67 -17.76
N ARG A 219 -7.71 18.93 -17.97
CA ARG A 219 -8.50 20.07 -17.49
C ARG A 219 -9.88 20.05 -18.16
N GLY A 220 -10.92 20.35 -17.39
CA GLY A 220 -12.30 20.42 -17.89
C GLY A 220 -13.02 19.07 -18.05
N GLU A 221 -12.32 17.94 -17.98
CA GLU A 221 -12.92 16.60 -18.12
C GLU A 221 -13.85 16.24 -16.93
N MET A 222 -14.78 15.32 -17.19
CA MET A 222 -15.53 14.60 -16.17
C MET A 222 -14.80 13.30 -15.86
N VAL A 223 -14.41 13.15 -14.60
CA VAL A 223 -13.54 12.07 -14.13
C VAL A 223 -14.18 11.37 -12.93
N VAL A 224 -13.99 10.06 -12.82
CA VAL A 224 -14.46 9.26 -11.70
C VAL A 224 -13.31 8.47 -11.10
N ASP A 225 -13.11 8.62 -9.78
CA ASP A 225 -12.36 7.69 -8.94
C ASP A 225 -13.38 6.79 -8.24
N PHE A 226 -13.51 5.55 -8.73
CA PHE A 226 -14.66 4.68 -8.42
C PHE A 226 -14.56 4.02 -7.03
N CYS A 227 -13.35 3.88 -6.51
CA CYS A 227 -13.02 3.26 -5.23
C CYS A 227 -12.06 4.17 -4.44
N ALA A 228 -12.48 5.41 -4.22
CA ALA A 228 -11.61 6.50 -3.79
C ALA A 228 -10.96 6.29 -2.42
N GLY A 229 -11.54 5.48 -1.52
CA GLY A 229 -11.01 5.26 -0.18
C GLY A 229 -10.90 6.58 0.60
N ALA A 230 -9.72 6.82 1.17
CA ALA A 230 -9.39 8.09 1.83
C ALA A 230 -8.99 9.21 0.84
N GLY A 231 -9.14 8.99 -0.47
CA GLY A 231 -8.96 9.96 -1.55
C GLY A 231 -7.51 10.29 -1.91
N GLY A 232 -6.56 9.39 -1.62
CA GLY A 232 -5.15 9.60 -1.98
C GLY A 232 -4.99 9.89 -3.48
N LYS A 233 -5.49 8.99 -4.34
CA LYS A 233 -5.42 9.13 -5.81
C LYS A 233 -6.34 10.23 -6.32
N THR A 234 -7.55 10.37 -5.76
CA THR A 234 -8.47 11.50 -6.04
C THR A 234 -7.76 12.86 -5.95
N LEU A 235 -7.00 13.10 -4.88
CA LEU A 235 -6.29 14.37 -4.70
C LEU A 235 -5.17 14.58 -5.73
N ALA A 236 -4.50 13.52 -6.18
CA ALA A 236 -3.51 13.61 -7.27
C ALA A 236 -4.18 13.97 -8.59
N ILE A 237 -5.28 13.27 -8.92
CA ILE A 237 -6.07 13.49 -10.13
C ILE A 237 -6.57 14.94 -10.17
N GLY A 238 -7.21 15.41 -9.09
CA GLY A 238 -7.72 16.79 -9.01
C GLY A 238 -6.62 17.85 -9.19
N ALA A 239 -5.43 17.61 -8.63
CA ALA A 239 -4.27 18.51 -8.81
C ALA A 239 -3.75 18.50 -10.26
N GLY A 240 -3.75 17.35 -10.93
CA GLY A 240 -3.42 17.19 -12.35
C GLY A 240 -4.43 17.91 -13.26
N MET A 241 -5.72 17.85 -12.92
CA MET A 241 -6.80 18.59 -13.57
C MET A 241 -6.79 20.10 -13.23
N ARG A 242 -5.85 20.56 -12.41
CA ARG A 242 -5.74 21.96 -11.95
C ARG A 242 -7.02 22.49 -11.30
N SER A 243 -7.71 21.64 -10.53
CA SER A 243 -8.99 21.98 -9.90
C SER A 243 -10.07 22.45 -10.89
N THR A 244 -10.07 21.94 -12.13
CA THR A 244 -11.09 22.24 -13.16
C THR A 244 -11.86 20.99 -13.56
N GLY A 245 -12.99 21.12 -14.28
CA GLY A 245 -13.84 19.99 -14.65
C GLY A 245 -14.66 19.46 -13.47
N ARG A 246 -14.98 18.16 -13.47
CA ARG A 246 -15.70 17.49 -12.37
C ARG A 246 -15.02 16.18 -12.03
N LEU A 247 -14.62 16.01 -10.78
CA LEU A 247 -14.03 14.77 -10.26
C LEU A 247 -14.96 14.15 -9.22
N TYR A 248 -15.60 13.04 -9.54
CA TYR A 248 -16.41 12.28 -8.59
C TYR A 248 -15.53 11.28 -7.86
N ALA A 249 -15.63 11.23 -6.53
CA ALA A 249 -14.92 10.28 -5.69
C ALA A 249 -15.94 9.38 -5.00
N PHE A 250 -16.12 8.17 -5.52
CA PHE A 250 -17.06 7.18 -5.01
C PHE A 250 -16.39 6.20 -4.05
N ASP A 251 -17.12 5.80 -3.02
CA ASP A 251 -16.76 4.66 -2.17
C ASP A 251 -18.03 4.12 -1.49
N VAL A 252 -18.07 2.83 -1.19
CA VAL A 252 -19.16 2.23 -0.41
C VAL A 252 -19.10 2.56 1.08
N SER A 253 -17.92 2.97 1.57
CA SER A 253 -17.69 3.35 2.95
C SER A 253 -17.70 4.86 3.12
N ALA A 254 -18.79 5.38 3.70
CA ALA A 254 -18.87 6.79 4.10
C ALA A 254 -17.74 7.17 5.07
N HIS A 255 -17.38 6.27 6.00
CA HIS A 255 -16.29 6.47 6.95
C HIS A 255 -14.93 6.69 6.26
N ARG A 256 -14.61 5.95 5.19
CA ARG A 256 -13.37 6.19 4.42
C ARG A 256 -13.38 7.55 3.74
N LEU A 257 -14.52 7.95 3.16
CA LEU A 257 -14.68 9.28 2.55
C LEU A 257 -14.63 10.43 3.56
N ASP A 258 -15.04 10.21 4.81
CA ASP A 258 -14.88 11.22 5.87
C ASP A 258 -13.41 11.55 6.12
N ALA A 259 -12.51 10.58 5.96
CA ALA A 259 -11.07 10.82 6.02
C ALA A 259 -10.55 11.68 4.86
N LEU A 260 -11.26 11.78 3.73
CA LEU A 260 -10.92 12.68 2.62
C LEU A 260 -11.24 14.15 2.95
N LYS A 261 -12.31 14.45 3.71
CA LYS A 261 -12.75 15.83 4.00
C LYS A 261 -11.63 16.77 4.49
N PRO A 262 -10.87 16.44 5.56
CA PRO A 262 -9.79 17.31 6.03
C PRO A 262 -8.62 17.40 5.05
N ARG A 263 -8.42 16.38 4.20
CA ARG A 263 -7.38 16.37 3.16
C ARG A 263 -7.78 17.24 1.98
N LEU A 264 -9.05 17.21 1.61
CA LEU A 264 -9.62 18.06 0.57
C LEU A 264 -9.59 19.53 0.99
N ALA A 265 -9.96 19.85 2.23
CA ALA A 265 -9.92 21.22 2.75
C ALA A 265 -8.52 21.85 2.61
N ARG A 266 -7.46 21.10 2.93
CA ARG A 266 -6.09 21.60 2.79
C ARG A 266 -5.52 21.45 1.38
N SER A 267 -6.09 20.65 0.48
CA SER A 267 -5.51 20.45 -0.87
C SER A 267 -5.72 21.65 -1.79
N GLY A 268 -6.70 22.50 -1.49
CA GLY A 268 -7.09 23.64 -2.34
C GLY A 268 -7.94 23.25 -3.55
N LEU A 269 -8.42 22.01 -3.61
CA LEU A 269 -9.31 21.55 -4.69
C LEU A 269 -10.76 21.95 -4.43
N SER A 270 -11.44 22.39 -5.48
CA SER A 270 -12.87 22.75 -5.47
C SER A 270 -13.72 21.92 -6.43
N ASN A 271 -13.10 21.14 -7.32
CA ASN A 271 -13.76 20.35 -8.36
C ASN A 271 -14.08 18.89 -7.94
N VAL A 272 -13.86 18.54 -6.67
CA VAL A 272 -14.04 17.18 -6.16
C VAL A 272 -15.42 17.04 -5.53
N HIS A 273 -16.14 15.98 -5.91
CA HIS A 273 -17.46 15.62 -5.40
C HIS A 273 -17.39 14.24 -4.73
N PRO A 274 -17.05 14.15 -3.43
CA PRO A 274 -17.11 12.91 -2.69
C PRO A 274 -18.56 12.44 -2.54
N ALA A 275 -18.82 11.17 -2.82
CA ALA A 275 -20.15 10.60 -2.69
C ALA A 275 -20.09 9.13 -2.25
N ALA A 276 -20.66 8.84 -1.08
CA ALA A 276 -20.88 7.45 -0.68
C ALA A 276 -21.94 6.81 -1.60
N ILE A 277 -21.69 5.61 -2.08
CA ILE A 277 -22.62 4.81 -2.90
C ILE A 277 -23.00 3.53 -2.15
N ALA A 278 -24.20 2.99 -2.36
CA ALA A 278 -24.59 1.75 -1.67
C ALA A 278 -23.83 0.52 -2.21
N HIS A 279 -23.61 0.49 -3.53
CA HIS A 279 -22.96 -0.59 -4.26
C HIS A 279 -22.56 -0.09 -5.66
N GLU A 280 -21.85 -0.88 -6.45
CA GLU A 280 -21.35 -0.51 -7.78
C GLU A 280 -22.47 -0.17 -8.78
N ARG A 281 -23.70 -0.64 -8.57
CA ARG A 281 -24.89 -0.33 -9.41
C ARG A 281 -25.79 0.79 -8.86
N ASP A 282 -25.29 1.65 -7.99
CA ASP A 282 -26.06 2.75 -7.37
C ASP A 282 -26.63 3.72 -8.43
N ASP A 283 -27.77 4.35 -8.16
CA ASP A 283 -28.42 5.27 -9.10
C ASP A 283 -27.55 6.50 -9.43
N ARG A 284 -26.67 6.92 -8.51
CA ARG A 284 -25.67 7.97 -8.77
C ARG A 284 -24.71 7.56 -9.87
N VAL A 285 -24.30 6.30 -9.89
CA VAL A 285 -23.44 5.72 -10.94
C VAL A 285 -24.22 5.64 -12.25
N LYS A 286 -25.45 5.13 -12.23
CA LYS A 286 -26.29 5.03 -13.44
C LYS A 286 -26.50 6.36 -14.15
N ARG A 287 -26.70 7.45 -13.40
CA ARG A 287 -26.91 8.81 -13.95
C ARG A 287 -25.70 9.35 -14.74
N LEU A 288 -24.51 8.79 -14.52
CA LEU A 288 -23.26 9.15 -15.18
C LEU A 288 -22.91 8.24 -16.36
N ALA A 289 -23.73 7.23 -16.68
CA ALA A 289 -23.48 6.32 -17.79
C ALA A 289 -23.26 7.07 -19.12
N GLY A 290 -22.19 6.71 -19.84
CA GLY A 290 -21.82 7.31 -21.13
C GLY A 290 -21.39 8.78 -21.09
N LYS A 291 -21.08 9.36 -19.93
CA LYS A 291 -20.76 10.80 -19.78
C LYS A 291 -19.32 11.08 -19.33
N ILE A 292 -18.58 10.06 -18.89
CA ILE A 292 -17.30 10.23 -18.22
C ILE A 292 -16.15 10.08 -19.23
N ASP A 293 -15.15 10.96 -19.13
CA ASP A 293 -13.95 10.96 -19.95
C ASP A 293 -12.90 9.96 -19.44
N ARG A 294 -12.77 9.88 -18.11
CA ARG A 294 -11.75 9.07 -17.43
C ARG A 294 -12.32 8.39 -16.20
N VAL A 295 -12.06 7.10 -16.05
CA VAL A 295 -12.44 6.34 -14.86
C VAL A 295 -11.21 5.62 -14.31
N LEU A 296 -10.92 5.84 -13.03
CA LEU A 296 -9.97 5.04 -12.26
C LEU A 296 -10.74 4.07 -11.37
N VAL A 297 -10.37 2.80 -11.44
CA VAL A 297 -10.80 1.73 -10.56
C VAL A 297 -9.57 1.23 -9.78
N ASP A 298 -9.29 1.86 -8.65
CA ASP A 298 -8.34 1.36 -7.64
C ASP A 298 -9.07 0.30 -6.79
N ALA A 299 -9.13 -0.92 -7.32
CA ALA A 299 -10.08 -1.91 -6.85
C ALA A 299 -9.76 -2.40 -5.42
N PRO A 300 -10.77 -2.71 -4.59
CA PRO A 300 -10.53 -3.42 -3.35
C PRO A 300 -9.87 -4.76 -3.66
N CYS A 301 -8.67 -4.98 -3.10
CA CYS A 301 -7.86 -6.17 -3.35
C CYS A 301 -7.25 -6.73 -2.07
N SER A 302 -6.47 -7.79 -2.21
CA SER A 302 -5.82 -8.47 -1.09
C SER A 302 -4.80 -7.60 -0.35
N GLY A 303 -4.23 -6.61 -1.04
CA GLY A 303 -3.21 -5.69 -0.53
C GLY A 303 -1.83 -6.33 -0.35
N LEU A 304 -1.61 -7.53 -0.91
CA LEU A 304 -0.37 -8.30 -0.76
C LEU A 304 0.87 -7.62 -1.36
N GLY A 305 0.72 -6.61 -2.20
CA GLY A 305 1.83 -5.77 -2.65
C GLY A 305 2.36 -4.83 -1.57
N THR A 306 1.61 -4.58 -0.50
CA THR A 306 1.95 -3.61 0.55
C THR A 306 2.55 -4.23 1.82
N LEU A 307 2.99 -5.50 1.77
CA LEU A 307 3.42 -6.26 2.96
C LEU A 307 4.61 -5.66 3.72
N ARG A 308 5.43 -4.82 3.07
CA ARG A 308 6.48 -4.03 3.76
C ARG A 308 5.90 -3.04 4.77
N ARG A 309 4.69 -2.53 4.51
CA ARG A 309 3.93 -1.59 5.34
C ARG A 309 2.92 -2.31 6.24
N ASN A 310 2.21 -3.29 5.69
CA ASN A 310 1.12 -4.01 6.34
C ASN A 310 1.37 -5.54 6.33
N PRO A 311 2.34 -6.03 7.12
CA PRO A 311 2.73 -7.45 7.11
C PRO A 311 1.67 -8.38 7.71
N ASP A 312 0.62 -7.86 8.34
CA ASP A 312 -0.53 -8.65 8.80
C ASP A 312 -1.39 -9.15 7.64
N LEU A 313 -1.42 -8.45 6.50
CA LEU A 313 -2.29 -8.81 5.37
C LEU A 313 -2.05 -10.24 4.88
N LYS A 314 -0.80 -10.71 4.80
CA LYS A 314 -0.52 -12.10 4.39
C LYS A 314 -1.15 -13.14 5.32
N TRP A 315 -1.40 -12.82 6.58
CA TRP A 315 -2.03 -13.72 7.56
C TRP A 315 -3.55 -13.58 7.64
N ARG A 316 -4.08 -12.43 7.19
CA ARG A 316 -5.52 -12.12 7.16
C ARG A 316 -6.20 -12.57 5.88
N GLN A 317 -5.44 -12.84 4.82
CA GLN A 317 -5.95 -13.36 3.56
C GLN A 317 -5.95 -14.88 3.52
N SER A 318 -6.86 -15.43 2.72
CA SER A 318 -7.02 -16.86 2.45
C SER A 318 -7.35 -17.06 0.96
N PRO A 319 -7.15 -18.25 0.39
CA PRO A 319 -7.55 -18.52 -1.00
C PRO A 319 -9.01 -18.14 -1.29
N LYS A 320 -9.92 -18.45 -0.36
CA LYS A 320 -11.34 -18.08 -0.46
C LYS A 320 -11.56 -16.56 -0.49
N SER A 321 -10.83 -15.79 0.33
CA SER A 321 -10.97 -14.33 0.30
C SER A 321 -10.43 -13.73 -1.00
N ILE A 322 -9.43 -14.35 -1.64
CA ILE A 322 -8.98 -13.96 -2.98
C ILE A 322 -10.09 -14.18 -4.01
N GLU A 323 -10.77 -15.33 -4.00
CA GLU A 323 -11.90 -15.61 -4.91
C GLU A 323 -13.04 -14.58 -4.75
N GLU A 324 -13.39 -14.24 -3.51
CA GLU A 324 -14.40 -13.22 -3.20
C GLU A 324 -13.98 -11.82 -3.71
N LEU A 325 -12.70 -11.48 -3.58
CA LEU A 325 -12.14 -10.22 -4.08
C LEU A 325 -12.14 -10.17 -5.61
N VAL A 326 -11.78 -11.25 -6.29
CA VAL A 326 -11.81 -11.36 -7.76
C VAL A 326 -13.22 -11.12 -8.28
N ALA A 327 -14.23 -11.80 -7.72
CA ALA A 327 -15.62 -11.60 -8.13
C ALA A 327 -16.08 -10.14 -7.94
N LYS A 328 -15.67 -9.51 -6.84
CA LYS A 328 -15.97 -8.11 -6.55
C LYS A 328 -15.25 -7.15 -7.51
N GLN A 329 -13.98 -7.41 -7.82
CA GLN A 329 -13.18 -6.63 -8.77
C GLN A 329 -13.82 -6.64 -10.16
N THR A 330 -14.22 -7.81 -10.65
CA THR A 330 -14.94 -7.95 -11.93
C THR A 330 -16.23 -7.13 -11.94
N ALA A 331 -17.09 -7.28 -10.92
CA ALA A 331 -18.36 -6.55 -10.87
C ALA A 331 -18.17 -5.02 -10.83
N ILE A 332 -17.16 -4.54 -10.10
CA ILE A 332 -16.82 -3.12 -10.02
C ILE A 332 -16.31 -2.62 -11.37
N LEU A 333 -15.39 -3.35 -12.00
CA LEU A 333 -14.79 -2.98 -13.28
C LEU A 333 -15.85 -2.89 -14.39
N ASP A 334 -16.73 -3.88 -14.48
CA ASP A 334 -17.87 -3.88 -15.41
C ASP A 334 -18.78 -2.68 -15.18
N SER A 335 -19.06 -2.34 -13.91
CA SER A 335 -19.90 -1.20 -13.61
C SER A 335 -19.25 0.13 -14.01
N ALA A 336 -17.97 0.27 -13.72
CA ALA A 336 -17.16 1.44 -14.04
C ALA A 336 -17.04 1.67 -15.55
N ALA A 337 -16.89 0.61 -16.34
CA ALA A 337 -16.79 0.69 -17.80
C ALA A 337 -18.00 1.38 -18.45
N ARG A 338 -19.21 1.18 -17.91
CA ARG A 338 -20.46 1.79 -18.43
C ARG A 338 -20.49 3.32 -18.31
N LEU A 339 -19.65 3.89 -17.46
CA LEU A 339 -19.58 5.34 -17.27
C LEU A 339 -18.95 6.04 -18.48
N LEU A 340 -18.08 5.34 -19.21
CA LEU A 340 -17.26 5.94 -20.24
C LEU A 340 -18.06 6.25 -21.50
N LYS A 341 -17.86 7.47 -21.99
CA LYS A 341 -18.22 7.86 -23.36
C LYS A 341 -17.23 7.25 -24.38
N PRO A 342 -17.57 7.20 -25.67
CA PRO A 342 -16.62 6.81 -26.71
C PRO A 342 -15.34 7.67 -26.67
N GLY A 343 -14.17 7.05 -26.81
CA GLY A 343 -12.84 7.67 -26.61
C GLY A 343 -12.44 7.89 -25.14
N GLY A 344 -13.27 7.46 -24.19
CA GLY A 344 -12.99 7.55 -22.75
C GLY A 344 -11.95 6.50 -22.31
N ARG A 345 -11.20 6.79 -21.23
CA ARG A 345 -10.16 5.90 -20.71
C ARG A 345 -10.56 5.26 -19.39
N LEU A 346 -10.35 3.95 -19.27
CA LEU A 346 -10.49 3.17 -18.05
C LEU A 346 -9.10 2.77 -17.55
N VAL A 347 -8.81 2.98 -16.27
CA VAL A 347 -7.62 2.42 -15.60
C VAL A 347 -8.10 1.52 -14.48
N TYR A 348 -7.83 0.22 -14.60
CA TYR A 348 -7.95 -0.74 -13.49
C TYR A 348 -6.61 -0.83 -12.77
N ALA A 349 -6.62 -0.81 -11.45
CA ALA A 349 -5.42 -0.95 -10.66
C ALA A 349 -5.67 -1.69 -9.35
N THR A 350 -4.63 -2.37 -8.86
CA THR A 350 -4.63 -3.00 -7.53
C THR A 350 -3.27 -2.81 -6.86
N CYS A 351 -3.23 -2.94 -5.54
CA CYS A 351 -1.99 -3.21 -4.79
C CYS A 351 -1.81 -4.70 -4.46
N SER A 352 -2.23 -5.59 -5.38
CA SER A 352 -1.98 -7.02 -5.31
C SER A 352 -0.79 -7.42 -6.17
N ILE A 353 -0.14 -8.51 -5.77
CA ILE A 353 0.93 -9.18 -6.52
C ILE A 353 0.47 -10.53 -7.09
N LEU A 354 -0.83 -10.85 -7.00
CA LEU A 354 -1.39 -12.11 -7.48
C LEU A 354 -1.96 -11.95 -8.89
N PRO A 355 -1.65 -12.85 -9.84
CA PRO A 355 -2.22 -12.80 -11.19
C PRO A 355 -3.74 -12.88 -11.24
N GLN A 356 -4.35 -13.58 -10.26
CA GLN A 356 -5.80 -13.76 -10.16
C GLN A 356 -6.55 -12.42 -10.01
N GLU A 357 -5.95 -11.45 -9.31
CA GLU A 357 -6.52 -10.11 -9.12
C GLU A 357 -6.07 -9.11 -10.18
N ASN A 358 -5.16 -9.52 -11.08
CA ASN A 358 -4.41 -8.63 -11.96
C ASN A 358 -4.61 -9.02 -13.43
N GLU A 359 -3.66 -9.75 -14.03
CA GLU A 359 -3.71 -10.16 -15.43
C GLU A 359 -5.00 -10.92 -15.75
N ALA A 360 -5.44 -11.84 -14.89
CA ALA A 360 -6.65 -12.62 -15.12
C ALA A 360 -7.92 -11.74 -15.18
N ILE A 361 -8.01 -10.69 -14.35
CA ILE A 361 -9.10 -9.71 -14.41
C ILE A 361 -9.04 -8.91 -15.70
N ALA A 362 -7.84 -8.44 -16.08
CA ALA A 362 -7.65 -7.63 -17.28
C ALA A 362 -7.97 -8.41 -18.57
N GLU A 363 -7.55 -9.66 -18.65
CA GLU A 363 -7.83 -10.56 -19.76
C GLU A 363 -9.32 -10.87 -19.86
N ALA A 364 -9.96 -11.23 -18.74
CA ALA A 364 -11.40 -11.51 -18.71
C ALA A 364 -12.23 -10.27 -19.09
N PHE A 365 -11.83 -9.08 -18.64
CA PHE A 365 -12.47 -7.82 -19.04
C PHE A 365 -12.34 -7.58 -20.54
N SER A 366 -11.12 -7.72 -21.09
CA SER A 366 -10.87 -7.50 -22.52
C SER A 366 -11.65 -8.47 -23.41
N ALA A 367 -11.82 -9.72 -22.97
CA ALA A 367 -12.62 -10.71 -23.69
C ALA A 367 -14.14 -10.42 -23.64
N SER A 368 -14.63 -9.88 -22.52
CA SER A 368 -16.07 -9.59 -22.33
C SER A 368 -16.49 -8.23 -22.87
N HIS A 369 -15.55 -7.30 -23.12
CA HIS A 369 -15.79 -5.93 -23.54
C HIS A 369 -15.05 -5.61 -24.86
N PRO A 370 -15.49 -6.14 -26.01
CA PRO A 370 -14.84 -5.92 -27.30
C PRO A 370 -14.91 -4.45 -27.79
N ASP A 371 -15.75 -3.62 -27.17
CA ASP A 371 -15.80 -2.17 -27.36
C ASP A 371 -14.67 -1.43 -26.64
N PHE A 372 -13.83 -2.12 -25.88
CA PHE A 372 -12.64 -1.57 -25.24
C PHE A 372 -11.37 -2.09 -25.93
N GLU A 373 -10.41 -1.20 -26.13
CA GLU A 373 -9.09 -1.50 -26.65
C GLU A 373 -8.06 -1.36 -25.53
N LEU A 374 -7.34 -2.44 -25.24
CA LEU A 374 -6.26 -2.45 -24.26
C LEU A 374 -5.09 -1.61 -24.79
N LEU A 375 -4.61 -0.66 -23.97
CA LEU A 375 -3.51 0.24 -24.31
C LEU A 375 -2.20 -0.29 -23.73
N ASP A 376 -1.09 -0.04 -24.42
CA ASP A 376 0.26 -0.33 -23.92
C ASP A 376 0.65 0.65 -22.81
N ALA A 377 0.76 0.16 -21.56
CA ALA A 377 1.11 0.97 -20.40
C ALA A 377 2.50 1.61 -20.52
N GLY A 378 3.49 0.87 -21.05
CA GLY A 378 4.85 1.38 -21.25
C GLY A 378 4.89 2.59 -22.16
N GLY A 379 4.28 2.51 -23.35
CA GLY A 379 4.18 3.60 -24.30
C GLY A 379 3.42 4.81 -23.73
N LEU A 380 2.37 4.57 -22.94
CA LEU A 380 1.67 5.66 -22.25
C LEU A 380 2.54 6.36 -21.20
N LEU A 381 3.30 5.60 -20.41
CA LEU A 381 4.24 6.16 -19.43
C LEU A 381 5.38 6.93 -20.11
N GLU A 382 5.88 6.46 -21.25
CA GLU A 382 6.86 7.19 -22.07
C GLU A 382 6.30 8.53 -22.57
N GLN A 383 5.05 8.54 -23.06
CA GLN A 383 4.35 9.78 -23.45
C GLN A 383 4.19 10.75 -22.29
N LEU A 384 4.00 10.21 -21.07
CA LEU A 384 3.93 10.97 -19.82
C LEU A 384 5.31 11.33 -19.25
N LYS A 385 6.39 11.02 -19.97
CA LYS A 385 7.79 11.32 -19.63
C LYS A 385 8.26 10.67 -18.34
N VAL A 386 7.76 9.47 -18.04
CA VAL A 386 8.25 8.65 -16.93
C VAL A 386 9.56 7.98 -17.36
N GLU A 387 10.63 8.23 -16.60
CA GLU A 387 11.94 7.66 -16.86
C GLU A 387 11.91 6.13 -16.63
N GLY A 388 12.53 5.37 -17.54
CA GLY A 388 12.56 3.91 -17.44
C GLY A 388 11.18 3.23 -17.57
N ALA A 389 10.19 3.91 -18.16
CA ALA A 389 8.79 3.46 -18.28
C ALA A 389 8.60 1.98 -18.64
N LYS A 390 9.31 1.47 -19.65
CA LYS A 390 9.21 0.06 -20.07
C LYS A 390 9.62 -0.91 -18.97
N GLY A 391 10.61 -0.55 -18.15
CA GLY A 391 11.06 -1.36 -17.02
C GLY A 391 10.04 -1.45 -15.88
N LEU A 392 9.01 -0.59 -15.87
CA LEU A 392 7.91 -0.61 -14.90
C LEU A 392 6.75 -1.52 -15.32
N CYS A 393 6.85 -2.13 -16.49
CA CYS A 393 5.76 -2.82 -17.16
C CYS A 393 6.08 -4.30 -17.43
N SER A 394 5.05 -5.08 -17.71
CA SER A 394 5.16 -6.49 -18.09
C SER A 394 3.96 -6.93 -18.94
N GLY A 395 4.09 -8.07 -19.62
CA GLY A 395 2.97 -8.76 -20.27
C GLY A 395 2.62 -8.23 -21.66
N GLY A 396 1.83 -9.04 -22.37
CA GLY A 396 1.53 -8.87 -23.80
C GLY A 396 2.73 -9.10 -24.71
N GLU A 397 2.53 -9.02 -26.03
CA GLU A 397 3.58 -9.24 -27.03
C GLU A 397 4.69 -8.19 -26.97
N SER A 398 4.36 -6.95 -26.60
CA SER A 398 5.33 -5.87 -26.38
C SER A 398 6.15 -6.05 -25.11
N GLY A 399 5.71 -6.91 -24.19
CA GLY A 399 6.26 -7.02 -22.83
C GLY A 399 5.96 -5.81 -21.94
N THR A 400 5.13 -4.85 -22.37
CA THR A 400 4.88 -3.58 -21.67
C THR A 400 3.41 -3.21 -21.54
N VAL A 401 2.51 -4.17 -21.76
CA VAL A 401 1.07 -3.91 -21.80
C VAL A 401 0.51 -3.50 -20.44
N TYR A 402 0.99 -4.09 -19.35
CA TYR A 402 0.53 -3.79 -18.00
C TYR A 402 1.61 -3.07 -17.20
N LEU A 403 1.22 -2.10 -16.37
CA LEU A 403 2.11 -1.63 -15.30
C LEU A 403 2.21 -2.79 -14.28
N ARG A 404 3.45 -3.18 -13.92
CA ARG A 404 3.70 -4.21 -12.91
C ARG A 404 4.88 -3.80 -12.04
N LEU A 405 4.56 -3.34 -10.84
CA LEU A 405 5.57 -2.91 -9.88
C LEU A 405 5.87 -4.00 -8.85
N TRP A 406 7.15 -4.25 -8.62
CA TRP A 406 7.64 -5.17 -7.59
C TRP A 406 8.50 -4.45 -6.56
N PRO A 407 8.32 -4.75 -5.25
CA PRO A 407 9.12 -4.12 -4.19
C PRO A 407 10.64 -4.30 -4.30
N HIS A 408 11.10 -5.45 -4.80
CA HIS A 408 12.52 -5.75 -4.92
C HIS A 408 13.16 -5.13 -6.17
N VAL A 409 12.38 -4.85 -7.21
CA VAL A 409 12.88 -4.27 -8.46
C VAL A 409 12.80 -2.74 -8.43
N HIS A 410 11.64 -2.21 -8.06
CA HIS A 410 11.34 -0.78 -8.22
C HIS A 410 11.39 0.00 -6.90
N GLN A 411 11.59 -0.69 -5.77
CA GLN A 411 11.58 -0.08 -4.44
C GLN A 411 10.25 0.62 -4.05
N THR A 412 9.17 0.41 -4.80
CA THR A 412 7.79 0.81 -4.48
C THR A 412 7.04 -0.32 -3.77
N ASP A 413 5.80 -0.12 -3.35
CA ASP A 413 4.95 -1.29 -3.06
C ASP A 413 4.62 -2.05 -4.36
N GLY A 414 4.10 -3.27 -4.21
CA GLY A 414 3.61 -4.07 -5.33
C GLY A 414 2.31 -3.50 -5.88
N PHE A 415 2.28 -3.20 -7.18
CA PHE A 415 1.11 -2.66 -7.87
C PHE A 415 0.95 -3.27 -9.25
N PHE A 416 -0.29 -3.24 -9.74
CA PHE A 416 -0.65 -3.58 -11.09
C PHE A 416 -1.57 -2.52 -11.69
N ALA A 417 -1.47 -2.28 -13.00
CA ALA A 417 -2.50 -1.55 -13.73
C ALA A 417 -2.68 -2.06 -15.18
N ALA A 418 -3.93 -2.06 -15.61
CA ALA A 418 -4.33 -2.27 -16.99
C ALA A 418 -5.18 -1.07 -17.46
N ILE A 419 -4.97 -0.64 -18.69
CA ILE A 419 -5.55 0.60 -19.23
C ILE A 419 -6.28 0.29 -20.52
N TRP A 420 -7.53 0.75 -20.65
CA TRP A 420 -8.30 0.62 -21.88
C TRP A 420 -8.79 1.97 -22.37
N CYS A 421 -8.97 2.07 -23.69
CA CYS A 421 -9.76 3.12 -24.33
C CYS A 421 -11.07 2.52 -24.83
N LYS A 422 -12.19 3.19 -24.57
CA LYS A 422 -13.46 2.82 -25.20
C LYS A 422 -13.44 3.25 -26.65
N LYS A 423 -13.73 2.34 -27.58
CA LYS A 423 -13.77 2.61 -29.03
C LYS A 423 -14.81 3.67 -29.34
N SER A 424 -14.53 4.46 -30.40
CA SER A 424 -15.37 5.57 -30.88
C SER A 424 -16.70 5.11 -31.43
#